data_AF-A0A1Q7MYI6-F1
#
_entry.id   AF-A0A1Q7MYI6-F1
#
_cell.length_a   1.000
_cell.length_b   1.000
_cell.length_c   1.000
_cell.angle_alpha   90.00
_cell.angle_beta   90.00
_cell.angle_gamma   90.00
#
_symmetry.space_group_name_H-M   'P 1'
#
loop_
_entity.id
_entity.type
_entity.pdbx_description
1 polymer ?
#
loop_
_entity_poly.entity_id
_entity_poly.type
_entity_poly.pdbx_seq_one_letter_code
_entity_poly.pdbx_strand_id
1 'polypeptide(L)'
;MGFLFRDFLVAITRGFQTAGRAVEMVLLIGLLGYIIYRIGLYRKHSIYRIVPRVQVEELARKLASENDQAHPILVDVRSHGYYDPNAARIKGSIRVEPNNLAEEIKNLPKDKDIYVYCT
;
A
#
# COMPACT_ATOMS: atom_id res chain seq x y z
N MET A 1 -29.69 -9.79 -60.49
CA MET A 1 -29.32 -8.88 -59.37
C MET A 1 -29.26 -9.55 -57.99
N GLY A 2 -30.01 -10.62 -57.68
CA GLY A 2 -29.98 -11.25 -56.35
C GLY A 2 -28.73 -12.10 -56.00
N PHE A 3 -27.95 -12.55 -56.99
CA PHE A 3 -26.81 -13.45 -56.75
C PHE A 3 -25.57 -12.71 -56.20
N LEU A 4 -25.28 -11.51 -56.73
CA LEU A 4 -24.15 -10.67 -56.29
C LEU A 4 -24.30 -10.16 -54.84
N PHE A 5 -25.54 -9.84 -54.43
CA PHE A 5 -25.82 -9.45 -53.04
C PHE A 5 -25.66 -10.62 -52.06
N ARG A 6 -25.95 -11.85 -52.49
CA ARG A 6 -25.79 -13.04 -51.64
C ARG A 6 -24.32 -13.32 -51.35
N ASP A 7 -23.46 -13.22 -52.36
CA ASP A 7 -22.01 -13.45 -52.19
C ASP A 7 -21.34 -12.34 -51.36
N PHE A 8 -21.78 -11.09 -51.51
CA PHE A 8 -21.29 -9.97 -50.69
C PHE A 8 -21.67 -10.11 -49.20
N LEU A 9 -22.90 -10.52 -48.90
CA LEU A 9 -23.36 -10.76 -47.53
C LEU A 9 -22.65 -11.96 -46.89
N VAL A 10 -22.40 -13.03 -47.66
CA VAL A 10 -21.64 -14.20 -47.18
C VAL A 10 -20.16 -13.86 -46.95
N ALA A 11 -19.57 -12.97 -47.76
CA ALA A 11 -18.20 -12.51 -47.58
C ALA A 11 -18.03 -11.63 -46.33
N ILE A 12 -18.96 -10.70 -46.08
CA ILE A 12 -18.95 -9.84 -44.89
C ILE A 12 -19.16 -10.66 -43.61
N THR A 13 -20.11 -11.59 -43.61
CA THR A 13 -20.40 -12.43 -42.44
C THR A 13 -19.25 -13.38 -42.09
N ARG A 14 -18.51 -13.89 -43.09
CA ARG A 14 -17.28 -14.68 -42.86
C ARG A 14 -16.12 -13.83 -42.34
N GLY A 15 -15.95 -12.59 -42.80
CA GLY A 15 -14.97 -11.65 -42.26
C GLY A 15 -15.27 -11.21 -40.82
N PHE A 16 -16.55 -11.03 -40.49
CA PHE A 16 -17.01 -10.66 -39.15
C PHE A 16 -16.70 -11.73 -38.08
N GLN A 17 -16.71 -13.01 -38.43
CA GLN A 17 -16.42 -14.08 -37.48
C GLN A 17 -14.93 -14.11 -37.08
N THR A 18 -14.02 -13.86 -38.02
CA THR A 18 -12.57 -13.80 -37.73
C THR A 18 -12.16 -12.46 -37.10
N ALA A 19 -12.70 -11.35 -37.60
CA ALA A 19 -12.47 -10.03 -37.02
C ALA A 19 -13.04 -9.92 -35.59
N GLY A 20 -14.22 -10.51 -35.35
CA GLY A 20 -14.84 -10.57 -34.03
C GLY A 20 -13.97 -11.31 -33.02
N ARG A 21 -13.41 -12.47 -33.38
CA ARG A 21 -12.48 -13.21 -32.50
C ARG A 21 -11.19 -12.44 -32.22
N ALA A 22 -10.65 -11.72 -33.20
CA ALA A 22 -9.45 -10.92 -32.99
C ALA A 22 -9.70 -9.77 -32.00
N VAL A 23 -10.81 -9.03 -32.18
CA VAL A 23 -11.20 -7.95 -31.26
C VAL A 23 -11.49 -8.50 -29.86
N GLU A 24 -12.20 -9.63 -29.77
CA GLU A 24 -12.47 -10.32 -28.51
C GLU A 24 -11.19 -10.71 -27.78
N MET A 25 -10.22 -11.30 -28.48
CA MET A 25 -8.91 -11.66 -27.89
C MET A 25 -8.16 -10.43 -27.38
N VAL A 26 -8.15 -9.32 -28.14
CA VAL A 26 -7.49 -8.08 -27.70
C VAL A 26 -8.13 -7.52 -26.44
N LEU A 27 -9.47 -7.50 -26.38
CA LEU A 27 -10.20 -7.04 -25.18
C LEU A 27 -9.93 -7.94 -23.97
N LEU A 28 -9.94 -9.27 -24.16
CA LEU A 28 -9.65 -10.22 -23.09
C LEU A 28 -8.21 -10.08 -22.57
N ILE A 29 -7.23 -9.94 -23.46
CA ILE A 29 -5.82 -9.72 -23.09
C ILE A 29 -5.68 -8.38 -22.34
N GLY A 30 -6.32 -7.32 -22.83
CA GLY A 30 -6.33 -6.02 -22.17
C GLY A 30 -6.94 -6.09 -20.77
N LEU A 31 -8.07 -6.77 -20.63
CA LEU A 31 -8.74 -6.96 -19.34
C LEU A 31 -7.88 -7.78 -18.37
N LEU A 32 -7.31 -8.90 -18.82
CA LEU A 32 -6.39 -9.72 -18.03
C LEU A 32 -5.16 -8.92 -17.57
N GLY A 33 -4.54 -8.17 -18.48
CA GLY A 33 -3.42 -7.30 -18.16
C GLY A 33 -3.78 -6.25 -17.11
N TYR A 34 -4.95 -5.61 -17.24
CA TYR A 34 -5.45 -4.66 -16.27
C TYR A 34 -5.70 -5.30 -14.89
N ILE A 35 -6.32 -6.48 -14.85
CA ILE A 35 -6.55 -7.23 -13.61
C ILE A 35 -5.23 -7.57 -12.92
N ILE A 36 -4.26 -8.11 -13.66
CA ILE A 36 -2.92 -8.44 -13.13
C ILE A 36 -2.24 -7.19 -12.58
N TYR A 37 -2.27 -6.07 -13.33
CA TYR A 37 -1.72 -4.79 -12.89
C TYR A 37 -2.37 -4.31 -11.58
N ARG A 38 -3.71 -4.36 -11.50
CA ARG A 38 -4.45 -3.97 -10.28
C ARG A 38 -4.11 -4.89 -9.11
N ILE A 39 -4.04 -6.19 -9.31
CA ILE A 39 -3.64 -7.15 -8.26
C ILE A 39 -2.23 -6.84 -7.77
N GLY A 40 -1.28 -6.55 -8.67
CA GLY A 40 0.08 -6.16 -8.32
C GLY A 40 0.12 -4.90 -7.44
N LEU A 41 -0.65 -3.87 -7.81
CA LEU A 41 -0.80 -2.66 -7.00
C LEU A 41 -1.42 -2.96 -5.63
N TYR A 42 -2.53 -3.69 -5.57
CA TYR A 42 -3.19 -4.02 -4.31
C TYR A 42 -2.29 -4.84 -3.39
N ARG A 43 -1.53 -5.81 -3.92
CA ARG A 43 -0.57 -6.59 -3.13
C ARG A 43 0.57 -5.72 -2.61
N LYS A 44 1.12 -4.84 -3.44
CA LYS A 44 2.20 -3.91 -3.02
C LYS A 44 1.75 -2.98 -1.89
N HIS A 45 0.52 -2.48 -1.93
CA HIS A 45 0.00 -1.58 -0.90
C HIS A 45 -0.64 -2.30 0.30
N SER A 46 -1.10 -3.56 0.14
CA SER A 46 -1.73 -4.31 1.23
C SER A 46 -0.74 -4.88 2.24
N ILE A 47 0.53 -5.09 1.86
CA ILE A 47 1.58 -5.53 2.79
C ILE A 47 1.77 -4.53 3.95
N TYR A 48 1.49 -3.24 3.72
CA TYR A 48 1.56 -2.20 4.74
C TYR A 48 0.32 -2.09 5.65
N ARG A 49 -0.72 -2.92 5.42
CA ARG A 49 -1.99 -2.80 6.16
C ARG A 49 -1.96 -3.48 7.53
N ILE A 50 -1.05 -4.44 7.74
CA ILE A 50 -0.98 -5.20 9.00
C ILE A 50 0.24 -4.69 9.78
N VAL A 51 0.03 -3.60 10.53
CA VAL A 51 0.99 -3.15 11.55
C VAL A 51 0.61 -3.83 12.86
N PRO A 52 1.44 -4.76 13.40
CA PRO A 52 1.13 -5.44 14.65
C PRO A 52 1.06 -4.43 15.80
N ARG A 53 0.04 -4.57 16.65
CA ARG A 53 -0.11 -3.76 17.86
C ARG A 53 0.56 -4.48 19.02
N VAL A 54 1.30 -3.73 19.83
CA VAL A 54 1.90 -4.22 21.07
C VAL A 54 1.06 -3.79 22.27
N GLN A 55 1.04 -4.59 23.33
CA GLN A 55 0.47 -4.18 24.61
C GLN A 55 1.41 -3.20 25.35
N VAL A 56 0.83 -2.27 26.09
CA VAL A 56 1.60 -1.21 26.79
C VAL A 56 2.53 -1.82 27.85
N GLU A 57 2.08 -2.87 28.51
CA GLU A 57 2.81 -3.59 29.57
C GLU A 57 4.02 -4.35 29.03
N GLU A 58 3.94 -4.85 27.79
CA GLU A 58 5.07 -5.47 27.12
C GLU A 58 6.11 -4.42 26.72
N LEU A 59 5.66 -3.30 26.14
CA LEU A 59 6.53 -2.19 25.78
C LEU A 59 7.24 -1.59 27.00
N ALA A 60 6.53 -1.40 28.11
CA ALA A 60 7.11 -0.89 29.36
C ALA A 60 8.21 -1.81 29.90
N ARG A 61 8.03 -3.14 29.81
CA ARG A 61 9.05 -4.11 30.21
C ARG A 61 10.30 -4.04 29.31
N LYS A 62 10.12 -3.86 27.99
CA LYS A 62 11.26 -3.69 27.05
C LYS A 62 12.02 -2.40 27.34
N LEU A 63 11.32 -1.30 27.58
CA LEU A 63 11.93 -0.01 27.95
C LEU A 63 12.63 -0.03 29.32
N ALA A 64 12.19 -0.89 30.24
CA ALA A 64 12.83 -1.06 31.56
C ALA A 64 14.03 -2.01 31.52
N SER A 65 14.22 -2.76 30.42
CA SER A 65 15.33 -3.71 30.30
C SER A 65 16.66 -2.97 30.03
N GLU A 66 17.74 -3.40 30.68
CA GLU A 66 19.09 -2.80 30.56
C GLU A 66 19.81 -3.18 29.25
N ASN A 67 19.17 -3.92 28.36
CA ASN A 67 19.77 -4.34 27.10
C ASN A 67 19.62 -3.26 26.02
N ASP A 68 20.65 -2.41 25.87
CA ASP A 68 20.70 -1.30 24.91
C ASP A 68 20.49 -1.70 23.45
N GLN A 69 20.83 -2.95 23.10
CA GLN A 69 20.65 -3.48 21.74
C GLN A 69 19.18 -3.85 21.45
N ALA A 70 18.41 -4.19 22.48
CA ALA A 70 16.99 -4.51 22.37
C ALA A 70 16.08 -3.31 22.70
N HIS A 71 16.67 -2.14 23.00
CA HIS A 71 15.92 -0.97 23.41
C HIS A 71 15.14 -0.39 22.21
N PRO A 72 13.80 -0.40 22.25
CA PRO A 72 13.00 0.02 21.12
C PRO A 72 13.05 1.53 20.91
N ILE A 73 12.93 1.96 19.66
CA ILE A 73 12.78 3.37 19.33
C ILE A 73 11.32 3.73 19.42
N LEU A 74 11.00 4.73 20.24
CA LEU A 74 9.66 5.25 20.37
C LEU A 74 9.46 6.49 19.50
N VAL A 75 8.39 6.50 18.71
CA VAL A 75 8.05 7.59 17.81
C VAL A 75 6.69 8.18 18.17
N ASP A 76 6.68 9.46 18.55
CA ASP A 76 5.49 10.28 18.79
C ASP A 76 5.05 10.90 17.46
N VAL A 77 3.90 10.46 16.92
CA VAL A 77 3.32 10.99 15.67
C VAL A 77 2.06 11.83 15.92
N ARG A 78 1.84 12.31 17.14
CA ARG A 78 0.69 13.18 17.45
C ARG A 78 0.79 14.51 16.70
N SER A 79 -0.35 14.99 16.22
CA SER A 79 -0.42 16.26 15.48
C SER A 79 -0.22 17.47 16.39
N HIS A 80 0.25 18.57 15.79
CA HIS A 80 0.59 19.82 16.50
C HIS A 80 -0.56 20.39 17.36
N GLY A 81 -1.82 20.12 17.01
CA GLY A 81 -3.01 20.66 17.71
C GLY A 81 -3.29 20.06 19.09
N TYR A 82 -2.59 18.99 19.49
CA TYR A 82 -2.77 18.32 20.78
C TYR A 82 -1.71 18.66 21.83
N TYR A 83 -0.82 19.62 21.57
CA TYR A 83 0.18 20.02 22.55
C TYR A 83 -0.35 21.14 23.46
N ASP A 84 -0.89 20.73 24.60
CA ASP A 84 -0.80 21.54 25.81
C ASP A 84 0.70 21.65 26.17
N PRO A 85 1.26 22.83 26.48
CA PRO A 85 2.67 22.98 26.86
C PRO A 85 3.12 22.06 28.00
N ASN A 86 2.18 21.53 28.78
CA ASN A 86 2.40 20.57 29.87
C ASN A 86 2.11 19.10 29.48
N ALA A 87 1.92 18.80 28.20
CA ALA A 87 1.59 17.45 27.76
C ALA A 87 2.78 16.48 27.99
N ALA A 88 2.56 15.50 28.86
CA ALA A 88 3.54 14.45 29.11
C ALA A 88 3.86 13.66 27.82
N ARG A 89 5.13 13.27 27.70
CA ARG A 89 5.63 12.41 26.62
C ARG A 89 6.35 11.21 27.22
N ILE A 90 6.32 10.09 26.50
CA ILE A 90 7.10 8.92 26.90
C ILE A 90 8.58 9.30 26.76
N LYS A 91 9.34 9.08 27.83
CA LYS A 91 10.77 9.43 27.92
C LYS A 91 11.54 8.71 26.80
N GLY A 92 12.43 9.45 26.12
CA GLY A 92 13.22 8.92 25.01
C GLY A 92 12.49 8.84 23.67
N SER A 93 11.24 9.31 23.57
CA SER A 93 10.53 9.33 22.28
C SER A 93 11.05 10.39 21.31
N ILE A 94 11.25 10.00 20.06
CA ILE A 94 11.55 10.89 18.95
C ILE A 94 10.22 11.47 18.44
N ARG A 95 10.19 12.78 18.20
CA ARG A 95 9.03 13.43 17.58
C ARG A 95 9.19 13.31 16.07
N VAL A 96 8.16 12.80 15.41
CA VAL A 96 8.09 12.83 13.95
C VAL A 96 6.82 13.52 13.51
N GLU A 97 6.96 14.64 12.80
CA GLU A 97 5.80 15.40 12.36
C GLU A 97 5.10 14.67 11.20
N PRO A 98 3.79 14.39 11.28
CA PRO A 98 3.08 13.67 10.22
C PRO A 98 3.19 14.33 8.84
N ASN A 99 3.30 15.66 8.79
CA ASN A 99 3.41 16.43 7.55
C ASN A 99 4.80 16.32 6.89
N ASN A 100 5.84 15.96 7.63
CA ASN A 100 7.22 15.81 7.14
C ASN A 100 7.76 14.37 7.28
N LEU A 101 6.84 13.42 7.49
CA LEU A 101 7.12 12.02 7.80
C LEU A 101 8.06 11.35 6.78
N ALA A 102 7.91 11.66 5.49
CA ALA A 102 8.68 11.04 4.42
C ALA A 102 10.19 11.35 4.48
N GLU A 103 10.57 12.53 4.98
CA GLU A 103 11.98 12.91 5.12
C GLU A 103 12.54 12.48 6.48
N GLU A 104 11.76 12.61 7.55
CA GLU A 104 12.22 12.25 8.91
C GLU A 104 12.41 10.75 9.11
N ILE A 105 11.58 9.90 8.47
CA ILE A 105 11.74 8.43 8.55
C ILE A 105 13.09 7.97 7.96
N LYS A 106 13.63 8.67 6.95
CA LYS A 106 14.88 8.24 6.29
C LYS A 106 16.07 8.22 7.25
N ASN A 107 16.01 9.04 8.30
CA ASN A 107 17.06 9.17 9.30
C ASN A 107 16.89 8.21 10.47
N LEU A 108 15.79 7.45 10.53
CA LEU A 108 15.59 6.45 11.58
C LEU A 108 16.48 5.23 11.32
N PRO A 109 17.14 4.71 12.36
CA PRO A 109 17.95 3.50 12.25
C PRO A 109 17.04 2.29 11.94
N LYS A 110 17.48 1.45 10.99
CA LYS A 110 16.70 0.33 10.45
C LYS A 110 16.98 -1.01 11.14
N ASP A 111 17.99 -1.01 12.01
CA ASP A 111 18.47 -2.15 12.79
C ASP A 111 17.75 -2.30 14.14
N LYS A 112 16.88 -1.34 14.50
CA LYS A 112 16.13 -1.34 15.76
C LYS A 112 14.63 -1.44 15.52
N ASP A 113 13.93 -2.04 16.49
CA ASP A 113 12.47 -2.07 16.49
C ASP A 113 11.91 -0.65 16.68
N ILE A 114 10.99 -0.25 15.80
CA ILE A 114 10.33 1.06 15.84
C ILE A 114 8.90 0.89 16.32
N TYR A 115 8.57 1.55 17.43
CA TYR A 115 7.24 1.59 18.02
C TYR A 115 6.66 2.99 17.86
N VAL A 116 5.48 3.07 17.27
CA VAL A 116 4.80 4.33 16.98
C VAL A 116 3.59 4.46 17.88
N TYR A 117 3.38 5.64 18.47
CA TYR A 117 2.18 5.94 19.24
C TYR A 117 1.51 7.23 18.76
N CYS A 118 0.18 7.20 18.73
CA CYS A 118 -0.70 8.34 18.48
C CYS A 118 -1.75 8.43 19.60
N THR A 119 -2.63 9.42 19.52
CA THR A 119 -3.83 9.52 20.37
C THR A 119 -4.96 8.71 19.75
#